data_AF-A0A3D0C5G9-F1
#
_entry.id   AF-A0A3D0C5G9-F1
#
_cell.length_a   1.000
_cell.length_b   1.000
_cell.length_c   1.000
_cell.angle_alpha   90.00
_cell.angle_beta   90.00
_cell.angle_gamma   90.00
#
_symmetry.space_group_name_H-M   'P 1'
#
loop_
_entity.id
_entity.type
_entity.pdbx_description
1 polymer ?
#
loop_
_entity_poly.entity_id
_entity_poly.type
_entity_poly.pdbx_seq_one_letter_code
_entity_poly.pdbx_strand_id
1 'polypeptide(L)'
;MTEHGENNMNDMEISQEGLALIKKFEGCELKAYKCAADVPTIGYGSTSGVSMDMEISQQRADALLLEDVAVFEEEVNKSVEVDLEQNQFDALVAWTFNLG
;
A
#
# COMPACT_ATOMS: atom_id res chain seq x y z
N MET A 1 -6.67 27.27 -22.47
CA MET A 1 -6.44 25.91 -23.00
C MET A 1 -5.65 25.19 -21.93
N THR A 2 -6.35 24.61 -20.97
CA THR A 2 -5.75 23.68 -20.01
C THR A 2 -5.96 22.32 -20.63
N GLU A 3 -4.89 21.76 -21.16
CA GLU A 3 -4.88 20.38 -21.63
C GLU A 3 -5.20 19.51 -20.42
N HIS A 4 -6.38 18.92 -20.43
CA HIS A 4 -6.72 17.84 -19.51
C HIS A 4 -5.73 16.72 -19.81
N GLY A 5 -4.89 16.41 -18.82
CA GLY A 5 -3.89 15.35 -18.89
C GLY A 5 -4.52 14.11 -19.47
N GLU A 6 -3.88 13.58 -20.51
CA GLU A 6 -4.21 12.28 -21.08
C GLU A 6 -4.17 11.27 -19.93
N ASN A 7 -5.27 10.54 -19.71
CA ASN A 7 -5.28 9.40 -18.80
C ASN A 7 -4.22 8.41 -19.31
N ASN A 8 -3.11 8.27 -18.60
CA ASN A 8 -2.08 7.30 -18.91
C ASN A 8 -2.70 5.90 -18.88
N MET A 9 -2.81 5.27 -20.05
CA MET A 9 -3.41 3.95 -20.22
C MET A 9 -2.46 2.81 -19.79
N ASN A 10 -1.41 3.12 -19.00
CA ASN A 10 -0.27 2.25 -18.67
C ASN A 10 0.17 2.38 -17.19
N ASP A 11 -0.70 2.79 -16.26
CA ASP A 11 -0.33 2.78 -14.84
C ASP A 11 -0.04 1.33 -14.40
N MET A 12 1.10 1.11 -13.77
CA MET A 12 1.51 -0.20 -13.27
C MET A 12 0.83 -0.48 -11.94
N GLU A 13 0.52 -1.76 -11.69
CA GLU A 13 -0.01 -2.25 -10.42
C GLU A 13 1.00 -3.22 -9.80
N ILE A 14 1.00 -3.37 -8.48
CA ILE A 14 1.88 -4.27 -7.77
C ILE A 14 1.57 -5.72 -8.16
N SER A 15 2.62 -6.51 -8.34
CA SER A 15 2.48 -7.95 -8.53
C SER A 15 2.13 -8.67 -7.22
N GLN A 16 1.80 -9.97 -7.33
CA GLN A 16 1.61 -10.81 -6.14
C GLN A 16 2.92 -11.01 -5.37
N GLU A 17 4.06 -11.03 -6.06
CA GLU A 17 5.39 -11.10 -5.46
C GLU A 17 5.72 -9.82 -4.68
N GLY A 18 5.41 -8.64 -5.24
CA GLY A 18 5.55 -7.35 -4.56
C GLY A 18 4.65 -7.28 -3.32
N LEU A 19 3.39 -7.69 -3.44
CA LEU A 19 2.47 -7.74 -2.32
C LEU A 19 2.95 -8.71 -1.22
N ALA A 20 3.47 -9.88 -1.60
CA ALA A 20 4.04 -10.83 -0.66
C ALA A 20 5.28 -10.27 0.06
N LEU A 21 6.08 -9.42 -0.60
CA LEU A 21 7.21 -8.73 0.00
C LEU A 21 6.75 -7.77 1.10
N ILE A 22 5.73 -6.94 0.83
CA ILE A 22 5.16 -6.02 1.82
C ILE A 22 4.63 -6.79 3.02
N LYS A 23 3.80 -7.81 2.78
CA LYS A 23 3.24 -8.66 3.86
C LYS A 23 4.31 -9.26 4.77
N LYS A 24 5.45 -9.65 4.18
CA LYS A 24 6.56 -10.26 4.92
C LYS A 24 7.26 -9.27 5.86
N PHE A 25 7.42 -8.01 5.46
CA PHE A 25 8.14 -7.01 6.25
C PHE A 25 7.25 -6.33 7.28
N GLU A 26 5.99 -6.04 6.95
CA GLU A 26 5.07 -5.33 7.82
C GLU A 26 4.48 -6.23 8.92
N GLY A 27 4.23 -7.51 8.60
CA GLY A 27 3.47 -8.40 9.48
C GLY A 27 1.98 -8.05 9.52
N CYS A 28 1.16 -8.91 10.12
CA CYS A 28 -0.30 -8.75 10.16
C CYS A 28 -0.83 -8.88 11.58
N GLU A 29 -1.53 -7.86 12.07
CA GLU A 29 -2.22 -7.89 13.35
C GLU A 29 -3.74 -7.75 13.15
N LEU A 30 -4.48 -8.82 13.45
CA LEU A 30 -5.93 -8.87 13.20
C LEU A 30 -6.76 -8.12 14.25
N LYS A 31 -6.16 -7.72 15.36
CA LYS A 31 -6.77 -6.90 16.40
C LYS A 31 -6.09 -5.55 16.41
N ALA A 32 -6.88 -4.50 16.56
CA ALA A 32 -6.34 -3.15 16.66
C ALA A 32 -5.33 -3.05 17.81
N TYR A 33 -4.19 -2.47 17.53
CA TYR A 33 -3.11 -2.24 18.48
C TYR A 33 -2.64 -0.78 18.38
N LYS A 34 -1.83 -0.35 19.33
CA LYS A 34 -1.14 0.94 19.21
C LYS A 34 0.28 0.71 18.70
N CYS A 35 0.63 1.38 17.61
CA CYS A 35 2.02 1.38 17.15
C CYS A 35 2.93 2.18 18.11
N ALA A 36 4.22 2.23 17.83
CA ALA A 36 5.20 2.96 18.65
C ALA A 36 4.92 4.48 18.73
N ALA A 37 4.14 5.03 17.80
CA ALA A 37 3.70 6.43 17.77
C ALA A 37 2.32 6.65 18.44
N ASP A 38 1.80 5.67 19.21
CA ASP A 38 0.51 5.75 19.91
C ASP A 38 -0.75 5.84 19.00
N VAL A 39 -0.60 5.59 17.69
CA VAL A 39 -1.69 5.60 16.72
C VAL A 39 -2.38 4.22 16.67
N PRO A 40 -3.73 4.14 16.67
CA PRO A 40 -4.45 2.90 16.40
C PRO A 40 -4.13 2.34 15.02
N THR A 41 -3.71 1.08 14.98
CA THR A 41 -3.22 0.39 13.79
C THR A 41 -3.83 -1.02 13.72
N ILE A 42 -4.13 -1.50 12.51
CA ILE A 42 -4.65 -2.86 12.29
C ILE A 42 -4.19 -3.42 10.93
N GLY A 43 -4.23 -4.74 10.78
CA GLY A 43 -3.79 -5.43 9.56
C GLY A 43 -2.29 -5.25 9.34
N TYR A 44 -1.92 -4.83 8.13
CA TYR A 44 -0.53 -4.62 7.72
C TYR A 44 -0.06 -3.17 7.90
N GLY A 45 -0.45 -2.52 9.00
CA GLY A 45 -0.05 -1.14 9.30
C GLY A 45 -1.09 -0.06 9.01
N SER A 46 -2.33 -0.43 8.63
CA SER A 46 -3.38 0.53 8.32
C SER A 46 -3.82 1.32 9.55
N THR A 47 -3.96 2.64 9.41
CA THR A 47 -4.40 3.55 10.48
C THR A 47 -5.72 4.26 10.18
N SER A 48 -6.19 4.20 8.93
CA SER A 48 -7.37 4.95 8.49
C SER A 48 -8.64 4.35 9.10
N GLY A 49 -9.36 5.16 9.89
CA GLY A 49 -10.63 4.76 10.49
C GLY A 49 -10.54 3.65 11.55
N VAL A 50 -9.35 3.37 12.11
CA VAL A 50 -9.15 2.31 13.10
C VAL A 50 -9.55 2.76 14.50
N SER A 51 -10.40 1.98 15.17
CA SER A 51 -10.67 2.10 16.61
C SER A 51 -10.11 0.89 17.37
N MET A 52 -9.74 1.09 18.64
CA MET A 52 -9.02 0.08 19.45
C MET A 52 -9.83 -1.19 19.77
N ASP A 53 -11.14 -1.17 19.54
CA ASP A 53 -12.05 -2.31 19.71
C ASP A 53 -12.24 -3.14 18.43
N MET A 54 -11.61 -2.74 17.31
CA MET A 54 -11.72 -3.47 16.05
C MET A 54 -10.94 -4.78 16.05
N GLU A 55 -11.56 -5.79 15.44
CA GLU A 55 -10.95 -7.06 15.04
C GLU A 55 -11.42 -7.39 13.62
N ILE A 56 -10.51 -7.83 12.76
CA ILE A 56 -10.78 -8.11 11.34
C ILE A 56 -10.37 -9.54 10.97
N SER A 57 -10.99 -10.07 9.92
CA SER A 57 -10.54 -11.33 9.34
C SER A 57 -9.26 -11.13 8.53
N GLN A 58 -8.50 -12.21 8.31
CA GLN A 58 -7.34 -12.19 7.43
C GLN A 58 -7.70 -11.68 6.01
N GLN A 59 -8.87 -12.06 5.50
CA GLN A 59 -9.36 -11.58 4.20
C GLN A 59 -9.58 -10.07 4.20
N ARG A 60 -10.11 -9.49 5.30
CA ARG A 60 -10.27 -8.03 5.39
C ARG A 60 -8.91 -7.34 5.55
N ALA A 61 -7.96 -7.93 6.27
CA ALA A 61 -6.60 -7.39 6.35
C ALA A 61 -5.91 -7.37 4.97
N ASP A 62 -6.08 -8.43 4.18
CA ASP A 62 -5.56 -8.49 2.81
C ASP A 62 -6.24 -7.48 1.88
N ALA A 63 -7.55 -7.25 2.04
CA ALA A 63 -8.28 -6.23 1.28
C ALA A 63 -7.85 -4.81 1.66
N LEU A 64 -7.67 -4.54 2.96
CA LEU A 64 -7.15 -3.26 3.45
C LEU A 64 -5.75 -2.98 2.90
N LEU A 65 -4.88 -4.00 2.83
CA LEU A 65 -3.56 -3.81 2.25
C LEU A 65 -3.63 -3.37 0.78
N LEU A 66 -4.54 -3.94 -0.02
CA LEU A 66 -4.73 -3.51 -1.40
C LEU A 66 -5.26 -2.07 -1.50
N GLU A 67 -6.18 -1.70 -0.61
CA GLU A 67 -6.68 -0.32 -0.50
C GLU A 67 -5.54 0.67 -0.16
N ASP A 68 -4.68 0.31 0.79
CA ASP A 68 -3.54 1.14 1.20
C ASP A 68 -2.46 1.20 0.11
N VAL A 69 -2.13 0.07 -0.52
CA VAL A 69 -1.10 -0.03 -1.58
C VAL A 69 -1.46 0.79 -2.81
N ALA A 70 -2.74 0.88 -3.17
CA ALA A 70 -3.19 1.65 -4.33
C ALA A 70 -2.76 3.13 -4.27
N VAL A 71 -2.69 3.72 -3.07
CA VAL A 71 -2.19 5.09 -2.88
C VAL A 71 -0.71 5.18 -3.27
N PHE A 72 0.10 4.20 -2.89
CA PHE A 72 1.53 4.19 -3.19
C PHE A 72 1.82 3.82 -4.65
N GLU A 73 1.02 2.95 -5.27
CA GLU A 73 1.07 2.69 -6.71
C GLU A 73 0.84 3.98 -7.51
N GLU A 74 -0.19 4.75 -7.15
CA GLU A 74 -0.49 6.03 -7.78
C GLU A 74 0.67 7.02 -7.66
N GLU A 75 1.27 7.14 -6.46
CA GLU A 75 2.40 8.06 -6.24
C GLU A 75 3.68 7.62 -6.98
N VAL A 76 3.96 6.31 -7.06
CA VAL A 76 5.09 5.80 -7.86
C VAL A 76 4.86 6.06 -9.34
N ASN A 77 3.67 5.75 -9.88
CA ASN A 77 3.33 5.99 -11.29
C ASN A 77 3.42 7.48 -11.67
N LYS A 78 3.04 8.39 -10.77
CA LYS A 78 3.20 9.84 -10.99
C LYS A 78 4.64 10.32 -10.90
N SER A 79 5.46 9.70 -10.06
CA SER A 79 6.79 10.22 -9.72
C SER A 79 7.92 9.66 -10.60
N VAL A 80 7.71 8.50 -11.22
CA VAL A 80 8.73 7.84 -12.05
C VAL A 80 8.45 8.06 -13.53
N GLU A 81 9.29 8.85 -14.18
CA GLU A 81 9.13 9.23 -15.60
C GLU A 81 9.86 8.29 -16.58
N VAL A 82 10.45 7.19 -16.09
CA VAL A 82 11.19 6.22 -16.92
C VAL A 82 10.48 4.87 -16.92
N ASP A 83 10.62 4.11 -18.01
CA ASP A 83 10.07 2.76 -18.10
C ASP A 83 10.66 1.85 -17.00
N LEU A 84 9.78 1.12 -16.33
CA LEU A 84 10.14 0.16 -15.29
C LEU A 84 9.78 -1.26 -15.70
N GLU A 85 10.60 -2.21 -15.27
CA GLU A 85 10.20 -3.62 -15.20
C GLU A 85 9.31 -3.84 -13.96
N GLN A 86 8.42 -4.85 -14.01
CA GLN A 86 7.45 -5.12 -12.94
C GLN A 86 8.10 -5.24 -11.55
N ASN A 87 9.23 -5.94 -11.45
CA ASN A 87 9.97 -6.11 -10.20
C ASN A 87 10.57 -4.80 -9.66
N GLN A 88 10.91 -3.85 -10.54
CA GLN A 88 11.39 -2.52 -10.14
C GLN A 88 10.24 -1.68 -9.60
N PHE A 89 9.08 -1.72 -10.27
CA PHE A 89 7.87 -1.09 -9.77
C PHE A 89 7.46 -1.67 -8.40
N ASP A 90 7.41 -2.99 -8.28
CA ASP A 90 7.10 -3.69 -7.02
C ASP A 90 8.04 -3.26 -5.88
N ALA A 91 9.33 -3.14 -6.16
CA ALA A 91 10.33 -2.72 -5.18
C ALA A 91 10.14 -1.26 -4.76
N LEU A 92 9.78 -0.37 -5.69
CA LEU A 92 9.50 1.04 -5.38
C LEU A 92 8.22 1.22 -4.58
N VAL A 93 7.15 0.49 -4.92
CA VAL A 93 5.90 0.51 -4.15
C VAL A 93 6.14 -0.02 -2.74
N ALA A 94 6.81 -1.17 -2.59
CA ALA A 94 7.13 -1.73 -1.28
C ALA A 94 8.03 -0.80 -0.44
N TRP A 95 9.01 -0.14 -1.06
CA TRP A 95 9.85 0.84 -0.41
C TRP A 95 9.06 2.06 0.06
N THR A 96 8.20 2.60 -0.80
CA THR A 96 7.40 3.79 -0.48
C THR A 96 6.39 3.49 0.62
N PHE A 97 5.73 2.32 0.57
CA PHE A 97 4.86 1.83 1.64
C PHE A 97 5.60 1.76 2.98
N ASN A 98 6.82 1.23 3.01
CA ASN A 98 7.58 1.04 4.25
C ASN A 98 8.02 2.37 4.89
N LEU A 99 8.25 3.42 4.09
CA LEU A 99 8.66 4.72 4.62
C LEU A 99 7.50 5.51 5.24
N GLY A 100 6.27 5.30 4.75
CA GLY A 100 5.10 6.09 5.11
C GLY A 100 5.02 7.42 4.38
#